data_AF-R5L5L5-F1
#
_entry.id   AF-R5L5L5-F1
#
_cell.length_a   1.000
_cell.length_b   1.000
_cell.length_c   1.000
_cell.angle_alpha   90.00
_cell.angle_beta   90.00
_cell.angle_gamma   90.00
#
_symmetry.space_group_name_H-M   'P 1'
#
loop_
_entity.id
_entity.type
_entity.pdbx_description
1 polymer ?
#
loop_
_entity_poly.entity_id
_entity_poly.type
_entity_poly.pdbx_seq_one_letter_code
_entity_poly.pdbx_strand_id
1 'polypeptide(L)'
;MTFGEFVSELKNRYPNYVGINHVDYDVMDAERNEGDGDFIYETDRLVIGRYIHTLKLFKPGSDEYETVDFCAYGLGYKFYETPDDYELTEYNNFEYLFV
;
A
#
# COMPACT_ATOMS: atom_id res chain seq x y z
N MET A 1 7.13 7.75 4.10
CA MET A 1 8.12 6.71 4.50
C MET A 1 8.36 5.77 3.32
N THR A 2 9.55 5.20 3.16
CA THR A 2 9.78 4.08 2.24
C THR A 2 9.10 2.80 2.76
N PHE A 3 8.93 1.78 1.90
CA PHE A 3 8.36 0.49 2.30
C PHE A 3 9.09 -0.14 3.50
N GLY A 4 10.43 -0.17 3.47
CA GLY A 4 11.24 -0.75 4.55
C GLY A 4 11.11 0.00 5.88
N GLU A 5 11.04 1.34 5.83
CA GLU A 5 10.81 2.17 7.01
C GLU A 5 9.41 1.93 7.59
N PHE A 6 8.38 1.86 6.73
CA PHE A 6 7.01 1.59 7.13
C PHE A 6 6.85 0.22 7.80
N VAL A 7 7.42 -0.84 7.21
CA VAL A 7 7.43 -2.19 7.80
C VAL A 7 8.17 -2.21 9.14
N SER A 8 9.29 -1.49 9.24
CA SER A 8 10.05 -1.40 10.50
C SER A 8 9.23 -0.70 11.58
N GLU A 9 8.52 0.37 11.24
CA GLU A 9 7.65 1.10 12.16
C GLU A 9 6.45 0.24 12.61
N LEU A 10 5.84 -0.54 11.71
CA LEU A 10 4.82 -1.54 12.07
C LEU A 10 5.34 -2.54 13.10
N LYS A 11 6.53 -3.12 12.86
CA LYS A 11 7.18 -4.07 13.79
C LYS A 11 7.46 -3.45 15.15
N ASN A 12 7.81 -2.17 15.19
CA ASN A 12 8.07 -1.44 16.42
C ASN A 12 6.80 -1.09 17.20
N ARG A 13 5.71 -0.74 16.52
CA ARG A 13 4.43 -0.38 17.15
C ARG A 13 3.65 -1.56 17.71
N TYR A 14 3.74 -2.71 17.04
CA TYR A 14 2.98 -3.91 17.37
C TYR A 14 3.88 -5.09 17.76
N PRO A 15 4.81 -4.91 18.73
CA PRO A 15 5.72 -5.98 19.10
C PRO A 15 4.92 -7.15 19.66
N ASN A 16 5.26 -8.36 19.23
CA ASN A 16 4.63 -9.63 19.62
C ASN A 16 3.25 -9.92 19.01
N TYR A 17 2.74 -9.09 18.10
CA TYR A 17 1.56 -9.46 17.32
C TYR A 17 1.86 -10.67 16.45
N VAL A 18 0.85 -11.52 16.23
CA VAL A 18 1.01 -12.76 15.48
C VAL A 18 1.41 -12.42 14.04
N GLY A 19 2.48 -13.04 13.55
CA GLY A 19 2.96 -12.82 12.17
C GLY A 19 3.71 -11.51 11.95
N ILE A 20 3.86 -10.63 12.95
CA ILE A 20 4.44 -9.29 12.76
C ILE A 20 5.84 -9.29 12.13
N ASN A 21 6.64 -10.33 12.38
CA ASN A 21 7.98 -10.46 11.78
C ASN A 21 7.96 -10.58 10.24
N HIS A 22 6.82 -10.95 9.67
CA HIS A 22 6.56 -11.17 8.25
C HIS A 22 5.48 -10.23 7.69
N VAL A 23 5.16 -9.15 8.41
CA VAL A 23 4.12 -8.17 8.01
C VAL A 23 4.41 -7.50 6.67
N ASP A 24 5.64 -7.55 6.17
CA ASP A 24 6.00 -7.14 4.82
C ASP A 24 5.20 -7.87 3.74
N TYR A 25 4.96 -9.18 3.91
CA TYR A 25 4.12 -9.94 2.97
C TYR A 25 2.66 -9.50 3.04
N ASP A 26 2.15 -9.21 4.24
CA ASP A 26 0.77 -8.75 4.42
C ASP A 26 0.56 -7.37 3.80
N VAL A 27 1.54 -6.47 3.90
CA VAL A 27 1.52 -5.16 3.22
C VAL A 27 1.53 -5.34 1.70
N MET A 28 2.43 -6.18 1.17
CA MET A 28 2.48 -6.46 -0.27
C MET A 28 1.19 -7.10 -0.80
N ASP A 29 0.55 -7.96 -0.02
CA ASP A 29 -0.72 -8.58 -0.39
C ASP A 29 -1.86 -7.55 -0.36
N ALA A 30 -1.89 -6.68 0.66
CA ALA A 30 -2.86 -5.59 0.74
C ALA A 30 -2.76 -4.61 -0.44
N GLU A 31 -1.54 -4.34 -0.93
CA GLU A 31 -1.29 -3.51 -2.11
C GLU A 31 -1.76 -4.13 -3.44
N ARG A 32 -1.84 -5.47 -3.52
CA ARG A 32 -2.29 -6.18 -4.74
C ARG A 32 -3.80 -6.27 -4.86
N ASN A 33 -4.52 -6.09 -3.76
CA ASN A 33 -5.97 -6.02 -3.76
C ASN A 33 -6.42 -4.63 -4.21
N GLU A 34 -7.61 -4.54 -4.84
CA GLU A 34 -8.22 -3.23 -5.17
C GLU A 34 -8.32 -2.39 -3.89
N GLY A 35 -7.49 -1.33 -3.82
CA GLY A 35 -7.53 -0.35 -2.75
C GLY A 35 -8.53 0.75 -3.06
N ASP A 36 -9.09 1.37 -2.02
CA ASP A 36 -9.85 2.61 -2.18
C ASP A 36 -8.86 3.74 -2.46
N GLY A 37 -8.93 4.34 -3.64
CA GLY A 37 -7.94 5.29 -4.07
C GLY A 37 -8.31 6.02 -5.35
N ASP A 38 -7.53 7.07 -5.63
CA ASP A 38 -7.72 7.92 -6.80
C ASP A 38 -6.38 8.48 -7.29
N PHE A 39 -6.36 8.91 -8.55
CA PHE A 39 -5.25 9.67 -9.10
C PHE A 39 -5.31 11.11 -8.59
N ILE A 40 -4.26 11.52 -7.87
CA ILE A 40 -4.14 12.86 -7.31
C ILE A 40 -3.36 13.81 -8.22
N TYR A 41 -2.66 13.26 -9.21
CA TYR A 41 -1.97 14.02 -10.24
C TYR A 41 -1.87 13.20 -11.52
N GLU A 42 -2.08 13.84 -12.66
CA GLU A 42 -2.10 13.18 -13.96
C GLU A 42 -1.53 14.07 -15.06
N THR A 43 -0.77 13.47 -15.96
CA THR A 43 -0.25 14.09 -17.19
C THR A 43 -0.44 13.13 -18.37
N ASP A 44 -0.02 13.53 -19.56
CA ASP A 44 -0.03 12.68 -20.75
C ASP A 44 0.95 11.50 -20.69
N ARG A 45 1.75 11.33 -19.63
CA ARG A 45 2.77 10.26 -19.54
C ARG A 45 2.76 9.49 -18.24
N LEU A 46 2.33 10.12 -17.15
CA LEU A 46 2.36 9.53 -15.82
C LEU A 46 1.12 9.90 -15.01
N VAL A 47 0.84 9.06 -14.03
CA VAL A 47 -0.13 9.29 -12.96
C VAL A 47 0.54 9.14 -11.61
N ILE A 48 0.11 9.92 -10.62
CA ILE A 48 0.41 9.68 -9.21
C ILE A 48 -0.91 9.37 -8.53
N GLY A 49 -0.98 8.19 -7.94
CA GLY A 49 -2.14 7.74 -7.20
C GLY A 49 -1.91 7.75 -5.70
N ARG A 50 -3.02 7.75 -4.98
CA ARG A 50 -3.07 7.58 -3.54
C ARG A 50 -4.08 6.49 -3.23
N TYR A 51 -3.63 5.40 -2.63
CA TYR A 51 -4.46 4.25 -2.29
C TYR A 51 -4.41 3.98 -0.79
N ILE A 52 -5.57 3.72 -0.21
CA ILE A 52 -5.73 3.33 1.19
C ILE A 52 -5.92 1.83 1.25
N HIS A 53 -5.12 1.20 2.10
CA HIS A 53 -5.10 -0.23 2.35
C HIS A 53 -5.26 -0.49 3.84
N THR A 54 -5.77 -1.68 4.16
CA THR A 54 -6.09 -2.06 5.53
C THR A 54 -5.46 -3.40 5.87
N LEU A 55 -4.75 -3.45 6.99
CA LEU A 55 -4.20 -4.67 7.58
C LEU A 55 -5.02 -5.09 8.80
N LYS A 56 -5.08 -6.40 9.04
CA LYS A 56 -5.59 -6.97 10.29
C LYS A 56 -4.41 -7.58 11.05
N LEU A 57 -4.08 -7.00 12.20
CA LEU A 57 -3.01 -7.48 13.07
C LEU A 57 -3.60 -8.21 14.27
N PHE A 58 -3.28 -9.48 14.45
CA PHE A 58 -3.85 -10.30 15.53
C PHE A 58 -3.07 -10.20 16.83
N LYS A 59 -3.79 -10.00 17.93
CA LYS A 59 -3.20 -9.90 19.28
C LYS A 59 -2.65 -11.27 19.74
N PRO A 60 -1.56 -11.29 20.51
CA PRO A 60 -1.02 -12.55 21.02
C PRO A 60 -1.99 -13.26 21.96
N GLY A 61 -2.27 -14.54 21.70
CA GLY A 61 -3.11 -15.39 22.56
C GLY A 61 -4.61 -15.07 22.52
N SER A 62 -5.08 -14.36 21.50
CA SER A 62 -6.48 -14.01 21.30
C SER A 62 -6.86 -14.11 19.82
N ASP A 63 -8.15 -14.31 19.54
CA ASP A 63 -8.72 -14.21 18.18
C ASP A 63 -9.10 -12.76 17.81
N GLU A 64 -8.85 -11.81 18.71
CA GLU A 64 -9.02 -10.38 18.43
C GLU A 64 -7.93 -9.84 17.49
N TYR A 65 -8.34 -9.00 16.55
CA TYR A 65 -7.44 -8.23 15.69
C TYR A 65 -7.64 -6.74 15.90
N GLU A 66 -6.58 -5.99 15.60
CA GLU A 66 -6.62 -4.55 15.38
C GLU A 66 -6.48 -4.28 13.89
N THR A 67 -7.20 -3.26 13.44
CA THR A 67 -7.15 -2.80 12.07
C THR A 67 -6.13 -1.68 11.97
N VAL A 68 -5.22 -1.78 11.00
CA VAL A 68 -4.26 -0.72 10.70
C VAL A 68 -4.45 -0.25 9.27
N ASP A 69 -4.92 0.99 9.13
CA ASP A 69 -5.06 1.62 7.84
C ASP A 69 -3.76 2.35 7.47
N PHE A 70 -3.37 2.21 6.22
CA PHE A 70 -2.21 2.89 5.67
C PHE A 70 -2.48 3.37 4.25
N CYS A 71 -1.76 4.41 3.88
CA CYS A 71 -1.84 5.03 2.59
C CYS A 71 -0.54 4.73 1.82
N ALA A 72 -0.65 4.26 0.59
CA ALA A 72 0.45 4.09 -0.36
C ALA A 72 0.29 5.07 -1.53
N TYR A 73 1.35 5.84 -1.80
CA TYR A 73 1.49 6.67 -2.99
C TYR A 73 2.36 5.95 -3.99
N GLY A 74 1.91 5.94 -5.23
CA GLY A 74 2.62 5.28 -6.32
C GLY A 74 2.63 6.11 -7.59
N LEU A 75 3.58 5.77 -8.45
CA LEU A 75 3.79 6.38 -9.75
C LEU A 75 3.49 5.34 -10.82
N GLY A 76 2.55 5.66 -11.71
CA GLY A 76 2.23 4.84 -12.87
C GLY A 76 2.68 5.49 -14.17
N TYR A 77 3.15 4.67 -15.12
CA TYR A 77 3.49 5.12 -16.46
C TYR A 77 2.45 4.67 -17.47
N LYS A 78 1.92 5.65 -18.22
CA LYS A 78 0.86 5.43 -19.19
C LYS A 78 1.41 4.87 -20.49
N PHE A 79 0.76 3.84 -21.00
CA PHE A 79 0.93 3.36 -22.36
C PHE A 79 -0.40 3.47 -23.09
N TYR A 80 -0.41 4.34 -24.10
CA TYR A 80 -1.60 4.63 -24.88
C TYR A 80 -1.80 3.55 -25.93
N GLU A 81 -2.84 2.73 -25.77
CA GLU A 81 -3.30 1.81 -26.81
C GLU A 81 -3.97 2.60 -27.95
N THR A 82 -4.69 3.67 -27.58
CA THR A 82 -5.29 4.64 -28.49
C THR A 82 -5.11 6.05 -27.92
N PRO A 83 -5.38 7.13 -28.68
CA PRO A 83 -5.25 8.50 -28.17
C PRO A 83 -6.08 8.80 -26.91
N ASP A 84 -7.21 8.10 -26.74
CA ASP A 84 -8.17 8.33 -25.64
C ASP A 84 -8.15 7.19 -24.60
N ASP A 85 -7.32 6.16 -24.79
CA ASP A 85 -7.30 4.97 -23.95
C ASP A 85 -5.87 4.54 -23.63
N TYR A 86 -5.56 4.45 -22.34
CA TYR A 86 -4.25 4.06 -21.86
C TYR A 86 -4.36 3.01 -20.75
N GLU A 87 -3.38 2.11 -20.74
CA GLU A 87 -3.13 1.22 -19.62
C GLU A 87 -1.90 1.69 -18.85
N LEU A 88 -1.79 1.27 -17.59
CA LEU A 88 -0.57 1.46 -16.82
C LEU A 88 0.38 0.29 -17.09
N THR A 89 1.56 0.61 -17.61
CA THR A 89 2.63 -0.39 -17.82
C THR A 89 3.18 -0.92 -16.51
N GLU A 90 3.25 -0.05 -15.52
CA GLU A 90 3.64 -0.35 -14.16
C GLU A 90 3.01 0.68 -13.23
N TYR A 91 2.85 0.32 -11.97
CA TYR A 91 2.50 1.22 -10.88
C TYR A 91 3.37 0.88 -9.68
N ASN A 92 4.32 1.75 -9.37
CA ASN A 92 5.33 1.51 -8.34
C ASN A 92 5.08 2.41 -7.13
N ASN A 93 4.79 1.80 -5.98
CA ASN A 93 4.64 2.50 -4.71
C ASN A 93 6.01 3.05 -4.24
N PHE A 94 6.03 4.33 -3.84
CA PHE A 94 7.24 5.03 -3.43
C PHE A 94 7.13 5.66 -2.03
N GLU A 95 5.92 5.89 -1.52
CA GLU A 95 5.72 6.48 -0.20
C GLU A 95 4.53 5.88 0.55
N TYR A 96 4.74 5.64 1.84
CA TYR A 96 3.81 5.03 2.78
C TYR A 96 3.57 5.93 4.00
N LEU A 97 2.33 5.99 4.46
CA LEU A 97 1.90 6.74 5.64
C LEU A 97 0.84 5.94 6.43
N PHE A 98 0.90 5.99 7.76
CA PHE A 98 -0.24 5.57 8.58
C PHE A 98 -1.38 6.59 8.45
N VAL A 99 -2.63 6.11 8.49
CA VAL A 99 -3.84 6.96 8.50
C VAL A 99 -4.33 7.17 9.93
#